data_AF-A0A927XHY8-F1
#
_entry.id   AF-A0A927XHY8-F1
#
_cell.length_a   1.000
_cell.length_b   1.000
_cell.length_c   1.000
_cell.angle_alpha   90.00
_cell.angle_beta   90.00
_cell.angle_gamma   90.00
#
_symmetry.space_group_name_H-M   'P 1'
#
loop_
_entity.id
_entity.type
_entity.pdbx_description
1 polymer ?
#
loop_
_entity_poly.entity_id
_entity_poly.type
_entity_poly.pdbx_seq_one_letter_code
_entity_poly.pdbx_strand_id
1 'polypeptide(L)'
;MNLNKKGFTLVELLAVIAVLGIIIGIATMNVISAINKSKSETQKEMIGNLKEAAVSYAVDHNYKITKSSTDDCFKNSDTCVISVDTLKNNGYFEDNKGYCKGSISVQRTDDDYIATVDNDICNN
;
A
#
# COMPACT_ATOMS: atom_id res chain seq x y z
N MET A 1 28.96 29.74 50.13
CA MET A 1 27.71 29.14 49.64
C MET A 1 27.84 27.63 49.72
N ASN A 2 27.18 26.98 50.68
CA ASN A 2 27.19 25.51 50.77
C ASN A 2 26.14 24.94 49.81
N LEU A 3 26.62 24.31 48.74
CA LEU A 3 25.79 23.58 47.79
C LEU A 3 25.48 22.20 48.39
N ASN A 4 24.32 22.08 49.02
CA ASN A 4 23.75 20.78 49.37
C ASN A 4 23.41 20.02 48.07
N LYS A 5 24.39 19.29 47.53
CA LYS A 5 24.16 18.40 46.39
C LYS A 5 23.58 17.09 46.90
N LYS A 6 22.25 17.02 47.00
CA LYS A 6 21.54 15.74 47.14
C LYS A 6 21.68 15.00 45.81
N GLY A 7 22.53 13.98 45.77
CA GLY A 7 22.63 13.06 44.64
C GLY A 7 21.51 12.01 44.70
N PHE A 8 21.05 11.54 43.55
CA PHE A 8 20.15 10.39 43.44
C PHE A 8 20.81 9.15 44.05
N THR A 9 20.01 8.32 44.73
CA THR A 9 20.49 7.04 45.23
C THR A 9 20.46 5.97 44.12
N LEU A 10 21.38 5.01 44.17
CA LEU A 10 21.41 3.90 43.19
C LEU A 10 20.13 3.06 43.23
N VAL A 11 19.50 2.93 44.41
CA VAL A 11 18.24 2.20 44.59
C VAL A 11 17.10 2.86 43.84
N GLU A 12 16.98 4.20 43.88
CA GLU A 12 15.96 4.92 43.12
C GLU A 12 16.14 4.73 41.62
N LEU A 13 17.38 4.78 41.14
CA LEU A 13 17.68 4.56 39.73
C LEU A 13 17.33 3.11 39.31
N LEU A 14 17.64 2.13 40.17
CA LEU A 14 17.38 0.71 39.93
C LEU A 14 15.88 0.39 39.88
N ALA A 15 15.09 1.01 40.77
CA ALA A 15 13.64 0.87 40.75
C ALA A 15 13.03 1.41 39.45
N VAL A 16 13.52 2.55 38.95
CA VAL A 16 13.04 3.16 37.70
C VAL A 16 13.33 2.29 36.49
N ILE A 17 14.56 1.78 36.33
CA ILE A 17 14.92 0.92 35.19
C ILE A 17 14.17 -0.42 35.24
N ALA A 18 13.87 -0.94 36.44
CA ALA A 18 13.09 -2.17 36.61
C ALA A 18 11.65 -1.97 36.10
N VAL A 19 11.00 -0.86 36.45
CA VAL A 19 9.65 -0.54 35.97
C VAL A 19 9.66 -0.27 34.45
N LEU A 20 10.64 0.47 33.93
CA LEU A 20 10.77 0.72 32.49
C LEU A 20 10.95 -0.57 31.68
N GLY A 21 11.73 -1.53 32.19
CA GLY A 21 11.93 -2.83 31.54
C GLY A 21 10.63 -3.62 31.37
N ILE A 22 9.76 -3.62 32.38
CA ILE A 22 8.46 -4.31 32.33
C ILE A 22 7.54 -3.67 31.28
N ILE A 23 7.48 -2.33 31.25
CA ILE A 23 6.64 -1.59 30.29
C ILE A 23 7.09 -1.83 28.85
N ILE A 24 8.40 -1.79 28.59
CA ILE A 24 8.95 -2.07 27.26
C ILE A 24 8.60 -3.50 26.82
N GLY A 25 8.69 -4.47 27.73
CA GLY A 25 8.37 -5.87 27.43
C GLY A 25 6.96 -6.05 26.84
N ILE A 26 5.93 -5.49 27.47
CA ILE A 26 4.55 -5.61 26.99
C ILE A 26 4.24 -4.74 25.77
N ALA A 27 4.89 -3.58 25.65
CA ALA A 27 4.62 -2.64 24.56
C ALA A 27 5.07 -3.17 23.19
N THR A 28 6.17 -3.93 23.15
CA THR A 28 6.76 -4.41 21.89
C THR A 28 5.82 -5.31 21.06
N MET A 29 5.08 -6.22 21.69
CA MET A 29 4.18 -7.15 20.99
C MET A 29 3.06 -6.41 20.24
N ASN A 30 2.48 -5.39 20.87
CA ASN A 30 1.40 -4.59 20.28
C ASN A 30 1.88 -3.78 19.06
N VAL A 31 3.11 -3.26 19.12
CA VAL A 31 3.71 -2.48 18.04
C VAL A 31 3.96 -3.35 16.80
N ILE A 32 4.47 -4.58 16.97
CA ILE A 32 4.72 -5.50 15.85
C ILE A 32 3.42 -5.84 15.13
N SER A 33 2.36 -6.17 15.86
CA SER A 33 1.05 -6.46 15.28
C SER A 33 0.45 -5.25 14.56
N ALA A 34 0.59 -4.04 15.13
CA ALA A 34 0.13 -2.80 14.50
C ALA A 34 0.87 -2.50 13.19
N ILE A 35 2.19 -2.73 13.14
CA ILE A 35 3.00 -2.55 11.92
C ILE A 35 2.54 -3.52 10.82
N ASN A 36 2.36 -4.81 11.14
CA ASN A 36 1.92 -5.79 10.15
C ASN A 36 0.53 -5.48 9.61
N LYS A 37 -0.39 -5.05 10.50
CA LYS A 37 -1.73 -4.63 10.11
C LYS A 37 -1.68 -3.41 9.20
N SER A 38 -0.93 -2.38 9.58
CA SER A 38 -0.75 -1.16 8.77
C SER A 38 -0.18 -1.49 7.39
N LYS A 39 0.84 -2.37 7.30
CA LYS A 39 1.40 -2.80 6.01
C LYS A 39 0.32 -3.47 5.13
N SER A 40 -0.48 -4.35 5.72
CA SER A 40 -1.56 -5.04 4.99
C SER A 40 -2.69 -4.11 4.55
N GLU A 41 -3.03 -3.10 5.36
CA GLU A 41 -4.05 -2.11 5.03
C GLU A 41 -3.57 -1.18 3.91
N THR A 42 -2.35 -0.68 3.99
CA THR A 42 -1.72 0.12 2.93
C THR A 42 -1.64 -0.65 1.61
N GLN A 43 -1.32 -1.94 1.65
CA GLN A 43 -1.30 -2.78 0.44
C GLN A 43 -2.68 -2.88 -0.22
N LYS A 44 -3.73 -3.10 0.59
CA LYS A 44 -5.12 -3.16 0.11
C LYS A 44 -5.56 -1.83 -0.48
N GLU A 45 -5.20 -0.72 0.16
CA GLU A 45 -5.48 0.62 -0.33
C GLU A 45 -4.79 0.89 -1.67
N MET A 46 -3.51 0.55 -1.81
CA MET A 46 -2.78 0.65 -3.08
C MET A 46 -3.44 -0.16 -4.19
N ILE A 47 -3.85 -1.40 -3.90
CA ILE A 47 -4.58 -2.25 -4.86
C ILE A 47 -5.92 -1.62 -5.24
N GLY A 48 -6.66 -1.03 -4.29
CA GLY A 48 -7.90 -0.32 -4.55
C GLY A 48 -7.69 0.87 -5.50
N ASN A 49 -6.73 1.74 -5.17
CA ASN A 49 -6.39 2.90 -5.99
C ASN A 49 -5.93 2.49 -7.40
N LEU A 50 -5.18 1.39 -7.51
CA LEU A 50 -4.73 0.85 -8.78
C LEU A 50 -5.91 0.36 -9.64
N LYS A 51 -6.90 -0.30 -9.03
CA LYS A 51 -8.13 -0.73 -9.71
C LYS A 51 -8.93 0.45 -10.23
N GLU A 52 -9.12 1.47 -9.41
CA GLU A 52 -9.83 2.70 -9.79
C GLU A 52 -9.09 3.43 -10.93
N ALA A 53 -7.77 3.53 -10.86
CA ALA A 53 -6.94 4.09 -11.92
C ALA A 53 -7.10 3.33 -13.25
N ALA A 54 -7.14 1.99 -13.20
CA ALA A 54 -7.36 1.16 -14.38
C ALA A 54 -8.74 1.35 -15.00
N VAL A 55 -9.79 1.43 -14.17
CA VAL A 55 -11.16 1.72 -14.63
C VAL A 55 -11.22 3.11 -15.27
N SER A 56 -10.70 4.13 -14.58
CA SER A 56 -10.64 5.51 -15.08
C SER A 56 -9.95 5.60 -16.44
N TYR A 57 -8.78 4.95 -16.57
CA TYR A 57 -8.06 4.86 -17.84
C TYR A 57 -8.90 4.22 -18.94
N ALA A 58 -9.56 3.09 -18.65
CA ALA A 58 -10.39 2.37 -19.61
C ALA A 58 -11.60 3.20 -20.08
N VAL A 59 -12.22 3.96 -19.16
CA VAL A 59 -13.36 4.84 -19.42
C VAL A 59 -12.94 6.04 -20.28
N ASP A 60 -11.90 6.77 -19.88
CA ASP A 60 -11.42 7.96 -20.60
C ASP A 60 -11.00 7.61 -22.03
N HIS A 61 -10.36 6.45 -22.20
CA HIS A 61 -9.95 5.97 -23.50
C HIS A 61 -11.08 5.28 -24.26
N ASN A 62 -12.32 5.21 -23.76
CA ASN A 62 -13.47 4.58 -24.44
C ASN A 62 -13.17 3.15 -24.94
N TYR A 63 -12.39 2.36 -24.19
CA TYR A 63 -11.88 1.06 -24.67
C TYR A 63 -11.17 1.16 -26.05
N LYS A 64 -10.64 2.33 -26.41
CA LYS A 64 -9.92 2.54 -27.66
C LYS A 64 -8.63 1.76 -27.57
N ILE A 65 -8.60 0.71 -28.38
CA ILE A 65 -7.40 -0.05 -28.70
C ILE A 65 -6.31 0.90 -29.17
N THR A 66 -5.40 1.20 -28.27
CA THR A 66 -4.03 1.44 -28.68
C THR A 66 -3.35 0.08 -28.67
N LYS A 67 -3.02 -0.44 -29.85
CA LYS A 67 -2.01 -1.50 -29.96
C LYS A 67 -0.67 -0.90 -29.52
N SER A 68 -0.49 -0.73 -28.22
CA SER A 68 0.83 -0.67 -27.62
C SER A 68 1.22 -2.11 -27.33
N SER A 69 2.48 -2.48 -27.52
CA SER A 69 2.96 -3.87 -27.43
C SER A 69 2.81 -4.52 -26.04
N THR A 70 2.13 -3.86 -25.10
CA THR A 70 1.95 -4.23 -23.70
C THR A 70 0.51 -4.12 -23.18
N ASP A 71 -0.43 -3.49 -23.90
CA ASP A 71 -1.81 -3.29 -23.44
C ASP A 71 -2.80 -3.82 -24.48
N ASP A 72 -3.66 -4.76 -24.07
CA ASP A 72 -4.60 -5.43 -24.96
C ASP A 72 -6.03 -5.20 -24.51
N CYS A 73 -6.66 -4.21 -25.15
CA CYS A 73 -8.05 -3.85 -24.95
C CYS A 73 -8.90 -4.40 -26.10
N PHE A 74 -8.96 -5.72 -26.32
CA PHE A 74 -9.41 -6.30 -27.61
C PHE A 74 -10.78 -5.78 -28.10
N LYS A 75 -10.89 -5.62 -29.43
CA LYS A 75 -12.11 -5.12 -30.07
C LYS A 75 -13.03 -6.30 -30.04
N ASN A 76 -14.14 -6.16 -29.33
CA ASN A 76 -15.15 -7.19 -29.12
C ASN A 76 -14.88 -8.17 -27.97
N SER A 77 -13.98 -7.84 -27.02
CA SER A 77 -14.06 -8.43 -25.68
C SER A 77 -14.52 -7.40 -24.67
N ASP A 78 -15.33 -7.83 -23.72
CA ASP A 78 -15.70 -6.99 -22.59
C ASP A 78 -14.52 -6.73 -21.64
N THR A 79 -13.37 -7.36 -21.88
CA THR A 79 -12.17 -7.26 -21.03
C THR A 79 -11.05 -6.43 -21.68
N CYS A 80 -10.40 -5.58 -20.89
CA CYS A 80 -9.17 -4.85 -21.18
C CYS A 80 -8.06 -5.28 -20.23
N VAL A 81 -6.85 -5.48 -20.74
CA VAL A 81 -5.66 -5.70 -19.90
C VAL A 81 -4.75 -4.48 -20.01
N ILE A 82 -4.49 -3.84 -18.88
CA ILE A 82 -3.73 -2.58 -18.78
C ILE A 82 -2.54 -2.82 -17.85
N SER A 83 -1.32 -2.51 -18.32
CA SER A 83 -0.13 -2.60 -17.47
C SER A 83 -0.05 -1.46 -16.44
N VAL A 84 0.54 -1.75 -15.27
CA VAL A 84 0.78 -0.72 -14.23
C VAL A 84 1.66 0.40 -14.79
N ASP A 85 2.63 0.07 -15.66
CA ASP A 85 3.51 1.06 -16.29
C ASP A 85 2.74 2.01 -17.21
N THR A 86 1.75 1.53 -17.95
CA THR A 86 0.86 2.39 -18.74
C THR A 86 0.08 3.36 -17.85
N LEU A 87 -0.46 2.90 -16.72
CA LEU A 87 -1.17 3.79 -15.79
C LEU A 87 -0.25 4.87 -15.20
N LYS A 88 0.99 4.52 -14.85
CA LYS A 88 1.99 5.48 -14.35
C LYS A 88 2.40 6.49 -15.43
N ASN A 89 2.72 6.01 -16.62
CA ASN A 89 3.20 6.86 -17.72
C ASN A 89 2.11 7.83 -18.22
N ASN A 90 0.84 7.46 -18.10
CA ASN A 90 -0.28 8.32 -18.45
C ASN A 90 -0.82 9.14 -17.26
N GLY A 91 -0.21 9.05 -16.08
CA GLY A 91 -0.56 9.85 -14.91
C GLY A 91 -1.83 9.43 -14.17
N TYR A 92 -2.33 8.21 -14.40
CA TYR A 92 -3.52 7.67 -13.72
C TYR A 92 -3.19 7.03 -12.37
N PHE A 93 -1.95 6.58 -12.19
CA PHE A 93 -1.53 5.88 -10.98
C PHE A 93 -0.14 6.34 -10.54
N GLU A 94 0.01 6.65 -9.26
CA GLU A 94 1.29 6.97 -8.66
C GLU A 94 1.76 5.85 -7.74
N ASP A 95 2.98 5.37 -8.01
CA ASP A 95 3.66 4.42 -7.15
C ASP A 95 5.07 4.92 -6.86
N ASN A 96 5.17 5.73 -5.80
CA ASN A 96 6.42 6.34 -5.36
C ASN A 96 7.46 5.33 -4.85
N LYS A 97 7.05 4.07 -4.63
CA LYS A 97 7.92 3.04 -4.05
C LYS A 97 8.24 1.91 -5.04
N GLY A 98 7.56 1.84 -6.17
CA GLY A 98 7.76 0.80 -7.19
C GLY A 98 7.28 -0.58 -6.74
N TYR A 99 6.29 -0.64 -5.85
CA TYR A 99 5.72 -1.87 -5.31
C TYR A 99 4.76 -2.55 -6.28
N CYS A 100 4.09 -1.79 -7.13
CA CYS A 100 3.07 -2.30 -8.03
C CYS A 100 3.66 -2.61 -9.41
N LYS A 101 3.56 -3.88 -9.82
CA LYS A 101 4.06 -4.39 -11.11
C LYS A 101 3.11 -5.45 -11.65
N GLY A 102 2.94 -5.46 -12.97
CA GLY A 102 2.08 -6.42 -13.66
C GLY A 102 0.99 -5.74 -14.46
N SER A 103 -0.15 -6.40 -14.61
CA SER A 103 -1.29 -5.90 -15.39
C SER A 103 -2.60 -6.11 -14.66
N ILE A 104 -3.55 -5.23 -14.95
CA ILE A 104 -4.89 -5.18 -14.40
C ILE A 104 -5.87 -5.51 -15.51
N SER A 105 -6.80 -6.42 -15.23
CA SER A 105 -7.89 -6.75 -16.14
C SER A 105 -9.14 -5.98 -15.75
N VAL A 106 -9.64 -5.13 -16.65
CA VAL A 106 -10.89 -4.38 -16.46
C VAL A 106 -11.95 -4.99 -17.37
N GLN A 107 -13.07 -5.45 -16.80
CA GLN A 107 -14.19 -6.00 -17.55
C GLN A 107 -15.40 -5.06 -17.48
N ARG A 108 -15.99 -4.77 -18.64
CA ARG A 108 -17.26 -4.04 -18.75
C ARG A 108 -18.41 -5.04 -18.57
N THR A 109 -19.27 -4.76 -17.62
CA THR A 109 -20.57 -5.41 -17.44
C THR A 109 -21.65 -4.46 -17.96
N ASP A 110 -22.90 -4.92 -18.09
CA ASP A 110 -24.01 -4.13 -18.66
C ASP A 110 -24.14 -2.72 -18.04
N ASP A 111 -23.86 -2.55 -16.75
CA ASP A 111 -23.98 -1.28 -16.02
C ASP A 111 -22.74 -0.87 -15.19
N ASP A 112 -21.63 -1.64 -15.23
CA ASP A 112 -20.47 -1.38 -14.34
C ASP A 112 -19.12 -1.85 -14.91
N TYR A 113 -18.01 -1.43 -14.28
CA TYR A 113 -16.65 -1.86 -14.59
C TYR A 113 -16.03 -2.64 -13.44
N ILE A 114 -15.60 -3.86 -13.72
CA ILE A 114 -14.99 -4.75 -12.72
C ILE A 114 -13.49 -4.83 -12.99
N ALA A 115 -12.67 -4.32 -12.07
CA ALA A 115 -11.22 -4.45 -12.11
C ALA A 115 -10.73 -5.63 -11.27
N THR A 116 -10.03 -6.55 -11.94
CA THR A 116 -9.44 -7.76 -11.37
C THR A 116 -7.92 -7.66 -11.44
N VAL A 117 -7.26 -7.93 -10.32
CA VAL A 117 -5.80 -7.96 -10.20
C VAL A 117 -5.39 -9.15 -9.38
N ASP A 118 -4.13 -9.57 -9.54
CA ASP A 118 -3.51 -10.53 -8.63
C ASP A 118 -3.29 -9.89 -7.25
N ASN A 119 -3.46 -10.67 -6.17
CA ASN A 119 -3.30 -10.16 -4.81
C ASN A 119 -1.86 -9.73 -4.50
N ASP A 120 -0.88 -10.24 -5.23
CA ASP A 120 0.53 -9.93 -5.09
C ASP A 120 1.03 -8.87 -6.09
N ILE A 121 0.11 -8.24 -6.85
CA ILE A 121 0.46 -7.22 -7.86
C ILE A 121 1.20 -6.01 -7.26
N CYS A 122 0.91 -5.70 -6.00
CA CYS A 122 1.56 -4.65 -5.23
C CYS A 122 2.21 -5.27 -4.00
N ASN A 123 3.51 -5.55 -4.07
CA ASN A 123 4.27 -6.09 -2.94
C ASN A 123 5.64 -5.40 -2.84
N ASN A 124 6.09 -5.20 -1.60
CA ASN A 124 7.40 -4.63 -1.28
C ASN A 124 8.44 -5.73 -1.08
#